data_AF-A0A925XDG1-F1
#
_entry.id   AF-A0A925XDG1-F1
#
_cell.length_a   1.000
_cell.length_b   1.000
_cell.length_c   1.000
_cell.angle_alpha   90.00
_cell.angle_beta   90.00
_cell.angle_gamma   90.00
#
_symmetry.space_group_name_H-M   'P 1'
#
loop_
_entity.id
_entity.type
_entity.pdbx_description
1 polymer ?
#
loop_
_entity_poly.entity_id
_entity_poly.type
_entity_poly.pdbx_seq_one_letter_code
_entity_poly.pdbx_strand_id
1 'polypeptide(L)' 'MKKIFLLFAFIFAGLTEILAQEFSYEQPREYEIAEIKVTGHKFYSPDAVISVSGLKVGDRINIPSIATSTAIK' A
#
# COMPACT_ATOMS: atom_id res chain seq x y z
N MET A 1 37.17 -8.71 23.79
CA MET A 1 36.03 -7.77 24.00
C MET A 1 35.31 -7.39 22.70
N LYS A 2 35.96 -7.29 21.52
CA LYS A 2 35.30 -6.92 20.25
C LYS A 2 34.28 -7.95 19.71
N LYS A 3 34.48 -9.25 20.00
CA LYS A 3 33.59 -10.34 19.55
C LYS A 3 32.25 -10.39 20.29
N ILE A 4 32.21 -9.96 21.56
CA ILE A 4 30.96 -9.88 22.34
C ILE A 4 30.08 -8.71 21.87
N PHE A 5 30.72 -7.62 21.41
CA PHE A 5 30.02 -6.48 20.84
C PHE A 5 29.35 -6.82 19.49
N LEU A 6 29.99 -7.68 18.69
CA LEU A 6 29.42 -8.21 17.45
C LEU A 6 28.19 -9.09 17.67
N LEU A 7 28.17 -9.90 18.74
CA LEU A 7 26.99 -10.70 19.11
C LEU A 7 25.82 -9.83 19.57
N PHE A 8 26.08 -8.74 20.30
CA PHE A 8 25.04 -7.82 20.73
C PHE A 8 24.44 -7.02 19.56
N ALA A 9 25.27 -6.64 18.59
CA ALA A 9 24.82 -6.00 17.35
C ALA A 9 23.94 -6.93 16.49
N PHE A 10 24.21 -8.24 16.50
CA PHE A 10 23.43 -9.23 15.74
C PHE A 10 22.03 -9.44 16.33
N ILE A 11 21.88 -9.35 17.65
CA ILE A 11 20.57 -9.44 18.33
C ILE A 11 19.73 -8.17 18.06
N PHE A 12 20.35 -6.99 17.99
CA PHE A 12 19.64 -5.74 17.71
C PHE A 12 19.16 -5.62 16.26
N ALA A 13 19.88 -6.23 15.31
CA ALA A 13 19.48 -6.27 13.89
C ALA A 13 18.29 -7.20 13.61
N GLY A 14 17.98 -8.15 14.50
CA GLY A 14 16.89 -9.12 14.31
C GLY A 14 15.50 -8.64 14.71
N LEU A 15 15.36 -7.44 15.29
CA LEU A 15 14.09 -6.94 15.86
C LEU A 15 13.40 -5.87 15.00
N THR A 16 13.77 -5.71 13.74
CA THR A 16 13.04 -4.82 12.84
C THR A 16 11.78 -5.52 12.35
N GLU A 17 10.66 -5.33 13.04
CA GLU A 17 9.36 -5.64 12.44
C GLU A 17 9.12 -4.67 11.27
N ILE A 18 8.89 -5.24 10.09
CA ILE A 18 8.43 -4.46 8.94
C ILE A 18 7.00 -4.06 9.27
N LEU A 19 6.78 -2.79 9.60
CA LEU A 19 5.45 -2.24 9.83
C LEU A 19 4.66 -2.23 8.52
N ALA A 20 4.07 -3.37 8.18
CA ALA A 20 3.07 -3.46 7.13
C ALA A 20 1.73 -2.96 7.69
N GLN A 21 0.91 -2.39 6.81
CA GLN A 21 -0.44 -2.00 7.17
C GLN A 21 -1.24 -3.25 7.55
N GLU A 22 -1.72 -3.33 8.79
CA GLU A 22 -2.68 -4.35 9.18
C GLU A 22 -3.99 -4.14 8.41
N PHE A 23 -4.32 -5.11 7.55
CA PHE A 23 -5.44 -5.09 6.62
C PHE A 23 -6.59 -5.93 7.22
N SER A 24 -7.59 -5.25 7.79
CA SER A 24 -8.79 -5.89 8.33
C SER A 24 -10.03 -5.21 7.76
N TYR A 25 -10.95 -6.00 7.21
CA TYR A 25 -12.27 -5.53 6.78
C TYR A 25 -13.16 -5.13 7.97
N GLU A 26 -12.82 -5.56 9.20
CA GLU A 26 -13.54 -5.21 10.42
C GLU A 26 -13.20 -3.80 10.92
N GLN A 27 -12.08 -3.24 10.46
CA GLN A 27 -11.59 -1.91 10.86
C GLN A 27 -11.18 -1.09 9.63
N PRO A 28 -12.15 -0.71 8.77
CA PRO A 28 -11.86 0.13 7.61
C PRO A 28 -11.33 1.50 8.07
N ARG A 29 -10.30 1.99 7.38
CA ARG A 29 -9.72 3.32 7.61
C ARG A 29 -9.95 4.20 6.39
N GLU A 30 -10.28 5.47 6.62
CA GLU A 30 -10.46 6.46 5.57
C GLU A 30 -9.10 6.99 5.10
N TYR A 31 -8.89 7.05 3.79
CA TYR A 31 -7.72 7.61 3.13
C TYR A 31 -8.12 8.52 2.00
N GLU A 32 -7.23 9.45 1.65
CA GLU A 32 -7.36 10.31 0.48
C GLU A 32 -6.39 9.86 -0.62
N ILE A 33 -6.87 9.81 -1.85
CA ILE A 33 -6.04 9.44 -3.00
C ILE A 33 -5.17 10.64 -3.40
N ALA A 34 -3.89 10.61 -3.03
CA ALA A 34 -2.95 11.67 -3.37
C ALA A 34 -2.50 11.65 -4.85
N GLU A 35 -2.29 10.46 -5.41
CA GLU A 35 -1.84 10.26 -6.80
C GLU A 35 -2.33 8.91 -7.31
N ILE A 36 -2.59 8.82 -8.63
CA ILE A 36 -2.85 7.55 -9.31
C ILE A 36 -1.80 7.37 -10.40
N LYS A 37 -1.04 6.27 -10.33
CA LYS A 37 0.01 5.94 -11.31
C LYS A 37 -0.31 4.61 -11.99
N VAL A 38 -0.39 4.63 -13.32
CA VAL A 38 -0.65 3.43 -14.13
C VAL A 38 0.66 2.90 -14.72
N THR A 39 1.06 1.70 -14.32
CA THR A 39 2.27 1.01 -14.83
C THR A 39 1.91 -0.25 -15.60
N GLY A 40 2.72 -0.63 -16.59
CA GLY A 40 2.53 -1.89 -17.33
C GLY A 40 1.42 -1.88 -18.39
N HIS A 41 0.90 -0.70 -18.75
CA HIS A 41 -0.10 -0.55 -19.81
C HIS A 41 0.54 -0.72 -21.21
N LYS A 42 -0.03 -1.57 -22.06
CA LYS A 42 0.43 -1.80 -23.45
C LYS A 42 -0.53 -1.24 -24.51
N PHE A 43 -1.83 -1.33 -24.26
CA PHE A 43 -2.87 -1.02 -25.25
C PHE A 43 -3.81 0.10 -24.82
N TYR A 44 -3.92 0.36 -23.51
CA TYR A 44 -4.79 1.39 -22.96
C TYR A 44 -3.96 2.57 -22.45
N SER A 45 -4.46 3.79 -22.67
CA SER A 45 -3.85 4.98 -22.06
C SER A 45 -4.08 4.96 -20.54
N PRO A 46 -3.19 5.57 -19.74
CA PRO A 46 -3.37 5.72 -18.30
C PRO A 46 -4.73 6.30 -17.92
N ASP A 47 -5.18 7.35 -18.62
CA ASP A 47 -6.45 8.01 -18.34
C ASP A 47 -7.67 7.09 -18.56
N ALA A 48 -7.61 6.22 -19.56
CA ALA A 48 -8.68 5.25 -19.80
C ALA A 48 -8.75 4.21 -18.68
N VAL A 49 -7.60 3.73 -18.19
CA VAL A 49 -7.53 2.79 -17.06
C VAL A 49 -8.07 3.42 -15.78
N ILE A 50 -7.70 4.68 -15.51
CA ILE A 50 -8.20 5.44 -14.36
C ILE A 50 -9.71 5.66 -14.48
N SER A 51 -10.20 5.99 -15.67
CA SER A 51 -11.63 6.18 -15.90
C SER A 51 -12.45 4.92 -15.65
N VAL A 52 -11.92 3.74 -15.96
CA VAL A 52 -12.60 2.45 -15.76
C VAL A 52 -12.56 2.02 -14.29
N SER A 53 -11.50 2.35 -13.55
CA SER A 53 -11.41 2.02 -12.12
C SER A 53 -12.40 2.80 -11.26
N GLY A 54 -12.91 3.93 -11.77
CA GLY A 54 -13.84 4.80 -11.06
C GLY A 54 -13.20 5.58 -9.90
N LEU A 55 -11.86 5.64 -9.86
CA LEU A 55 -11.10 6.35 -8.83
C LEU A 55 -10.60 7.70 -9.36
N LYS A 56 -10.58 8.72 -8.49
CA LYS A 56 -10.04 10.04 -8.80
C LYS A 56 -9.09 10.53 -7.70
N VAL A 57 -8.08 11.30 -8.11
CA VAL A 57 -7.21 12.03 -7.18
C VAL A 57 -8.06 13.01 -6.35
N GLY A 58 -7.87 12.97 -5.03
CA GLY A 58 -8.65 13.72 -4.04
C GLY A 58 -9.87 12.98 -3.49
N ASP A 59 -10.19 11.78 -4.00
CA ASP A 59 -11.28 10.99 -3.43
C ASP A 59 -10.92 10.48 -2.04
N ARG A 60 -11.91 10.50 -1.13
CA ARG A 60 -11.83 9.84 0.17
C ARG A 60 -12.47 8.47 0.08
N ILE A 61 -11.66 7.44 0.29
CA ILE A 61 -12.11 6.05 0.24
C ILE A 61 -11.73 5.33 1.53
N ASN A 62 -12.59 4.40 1.95
CA ASN A 62 -12.25 3.47 3.00
C ASN A 62 -11.41 2.33 2.42
N ILE A 63 -10.37 1.93 3.14
CA ILE A 63 -9.55 0.77 2.78
C ILE A 63 -9.55 -0.19 3.98
N PRO A 64 -9.96 -1.45 3.80
CA PRO A 64 -10.55 -2.04 2.59
C PRO A 64 -11.98 -1.54 2.29
N SER A 65 -12.43 -1.49 1.03
CA SER A 65 -13.84 -1.22 0.68
C SER A 65 -14.29 -1.75 -0.68
N ILE A 66 -15.57 -1.52 -1.01
CA ILE A 66 -16.14 -1.77 -2.34
C ILE A 66 -15.38 -1.01 -3.42
N ALA A 67 -14.98 0.25 -3.18
CA ALA A 67 -14.25 1.05 -4.17
C ALA A 67 -12.92 0.40 -4.58
N THR A 68 -12.17 -0.13 -3.60
CA THR A 68 -10.94 -0.90 -3.89
C THR A 68 -11.20 -2.22 -4.61
N SER A 69 -12.33 -2.88 -4.33
CA SER A 69 -12.70 -4.13 -4.99
C SER A 69 -13.12 -3.90 -6.45
N THR A 70 -13.90 -2.85 -6.71
CA THR A 70 -14.34 -2.46 -8.05
C THR A 70 -13.17 -2.03 -8.93
N ALA A 71 -12.19 -1.31 -8.38
CA ALA A 71 -11.03 -0.84 -9.13
C ALA A 71 -10.10 -1.97 -9.63
N ILE A 72 -10.19 -3.18 -9.04
CA ILE A 72 -9.35 -4.33 -9.38
C ILE A 72 -10.03 -5.25 -10.43
N LYS A 73 -11.35 -5.14 -10.59
CA LYS A 73 -12.17 -6.12 -11.34
C LYS A 73 -11.82 -6.26 -12.81
#